data_AF-A0A9X2W481-F1
#
_entry.id   AF-A0A9X2W481-F1
#
_cell.length_a   1.000
_cell.length_b   1.000
_cell.length_c   1.000
_cell.angle_alpha   90.00
_cell.angle_beta   90.00
_cell.angle_gamma   90.00
#
_symmetry.space_group_name_H-M   'P 1'
#
loop_
_entity.id
_entity.type
_entity.pdbx_description
1 polymer ?
#
loop_
_entity_poly.entity_id
_entity_poly.type
_entity_poly.pdbx_seq_one_letter_code
_entity_poly.pdbx_strand_id
1 'polypeptide(L)'
;LGDINNIGSTISGKTVALESINGSINNITLADTWSLAAPGKNGQMVSLSTTQVGDTASITSLDSLSLLAGSNINITGANLAAGGDLLMKAWGDIAVTANQITESYSQSGFRGKDATSKESVTQSGSTITAGGNLGMQAGNDLTLAASAVNAGGNATLMAGNDLNLNAAQTGESASKGKSESHSTDVARTTVSSGGDLQLAAGRDINSQAAGLAAENDVAMQAGRDVNLLAQETTEGNSYKAKKKVEINESVRQQGTEIASGGNTKIIAGRDVNSEAA
;
A
#
# COMPACT_ATOMS: atom_id res chain seq x y z
N LEU A 1 12.90 8.02 26.14
CA LEU A 1 12.29 6.74 25.71
C LEU A 1 12.61 6.57 24.24
N GLY A 2 13.22 5.44 23.87
CA GLY A 2 13.55 5.11 22.48
C GLY A 2 12.36 4.49 21.76
N ASP A 3 12.62 3.68 20.74
CA ASP A 3 11.57 3.13 19.89
C ASP A 3 10.67 2.12 20.62
N ILE A 4 9.37 2.12 20.27
CA ILE A 4 8.43 1.05 20.60
C ILE A 4 8.30 0.16 19.37
N ASN A 5 8.69 -1.10 19.50
CA ASN A 5 8.70 -2.06 18.38
C ASN A 5 7.74 -3.22 18.65
N ASN A 6 6.63 -3.25 17.91
CA ASN A 6 5.75 -4.41 17.81
C ASN A 6 6.04 -5.13 16.49
N ILE A 7 6.80 -6.23 16.57
CA ILE A 7 7.25 -6.98 15.39
C ILE A 7 6.56 -8.34 15.39
N GLY A 8 5.70 -8.56 14.40
CA GLY A 8 4.89 -9.76 14.23
C GLY A 8 4.14 -10.23 15.48
N SER A 9 3.73 -9.29 16.34
CA SER A 9 3.12 -9.57 17.64
C SER A 9 1.85 -8.76 17.83
N THR A 10 1.07 -9.07 18.88
CA THR A 10 -0.15 -8.31 19.21
C THR A 10 0.00 -7.53 20.52
N ILE A 11 -0.27 -6.23 20.48
CA ILE A 11 -0.50 -5.39 21.65
C ILE A 11 -2.01 -5.17 21.75
N SER A 12 -2.64 -5.52 22.86
CA SER A 12 -4.08 -5.34 23.04
C SER A 12 -4.46 -4.84 24.42
N GLY A 13 -5.57 -4.10 24.50
CA GLY A 13 -6.09 -3.59 25.76
C GLY A 13 -7.49 -3.00 25.62
N LYS A 14 -8.08 -2.57 26.74
CA LYS A 14 -9.32 -1.79 26.67
C LYS A 14 -9.05 -0.42 26.05
N THR A 15 -8.07 0.29 26.58
CA THR A 15 -7.48 1.49 26.00
C THR A 15 -6.01 1.23 25.78
N VAL A 16 -5.47 1.64 24.64
CA VAL A 16 -4.04 1.51 24.34
C VAL A 16 -3.50 2.90 24.03
N ALA A 17 -2.50 3.33 24.79
CA ALA A 17 -1.77 4.57 24.57
C ALA A 17 -0.28 4.26 24.54
N LEU A 18 0.36 4.50 23.39
CA LEU A 18 1.78 4.29 23.17
C LEU A 18 2.42 5.67 22.95
N GLU A 19 3.44 5.97 23.74
CA GLU A 19 4.18 7.23 23.64
C GLU A 19 5.69 6.96 23.60
N SER A 20 6.31 7.32 22.48
CA SER A 20 7.77 7.34 22.34
C SER A 20 8.24 8.79 22.25
N ILE A 21 8.87 9.30 23.32
CA ILE A 21 9.23 10.73 23.41
C ILE A 21 10.31 11.15 22.41
N ASN A 22 11.29 10.28 22.15
CA ASN A 22 12.44 10.60 21.29
C ASN A 22 12.67 9.55 20.19
N GLY A 23 11.72 8.63 20.02
CA GLY A 23 11.84 7.53 19.08
C GLY A 23 10.59 7.36 18.23
N SER A 24 10.56 6.24 17.52
CA SER A 24 9.47 5.85 16.63
C SER A 24 8.56 4.82 17.29
N ILE A 25 7.34 4.70 16.76
CA ILE A 25 6.45 3.57 17.05
C ILE A 25 6.36 2.73 15.78
N ASN A 26 6.77 1.47 15.88
CA ASN A 26 6.86 0.55 14.77
C ASN A 26 5.90 -0.63 15.01
N ASN A 27 4.98 -0.85 14.08
CA ASN A 27 4.10 -2.01 14.03
C ASN A 27 4.34 -2.73 12.71
N ILE A 28 5.20 -3.76 12.73
CA ILE A 28 5.81 -4.31 11.52
C ILE A 28 5.60 -5.81 11.46
N THR A 29 4.93 -6.26 10.41
CA THR A 29 4.96 -7.67 9.97
C THR A 29 6.20 -7.87 9.12
N LEU A 30 7.08 -8.79 9.51
CA LEU A 30 8.28 -9.09 8.71
C LEU A 30 7.92 -9.91 7.47
N ALA A 31 8.63 -9.66 6.38
CA ALA A 31 8.55 -10.44 5.15
C ALA A 31 9.97 -10.67 4.64
N ASP A 32 10.36 -11.94 4.49
CA ASP A 32 11.71 -12.33 4.08
C ASP A 32 11.66 -13.15 2.79
N THR A 33 12.44 -12.73 1.79
CA THR A 33 12.59 -13.49 0.55
C THR A 33 13.71 -14.50 0.68
N TRP A 34 13.40 -15.76 0.38
CA TRP A 34 14.41 -16.81 0.24
C TRP A 34 14.38 -17.37 -1.17
N SER A 35 15.56 -17.81 -1.62
CA SER A 35 15.73 -18.41 -2.93
C SER A 35 16.46 -19.75 -2.83
N LEU A 36 16.05 -20.69 -3.67
CA LEU A 36 16.63 -22.01 -3.81
C LEU A 36 16.87 -22.28 -5.28
N ALA A 37 18.11 -22.63 -5.63
CA ALA A 37 18.46 -23.12 -6.95
C ALA A 37 19.08 -24.52 -6.83
N ALA A 38 18.54 -25.49 -7.55
CA ALA A 38 19.01 -26.87 -7.52
C ALA A 38 18.87 -27.55 -8.88
N PRO A 39 19.76 -28.52 -9.20
CA PRO A 39 19.56 -29.38 -10.36
C PRO A 39 18.37 -30.32 -10.12
N GLY A 40 17.39 -30.27 -11.01
CA GLY A 40 16.28 -31.21 -11.08
C GLY A 40 16.70 -32.58 -11.59
N LYS A 41 15.79 -33.57 -11.47
CA LYS A 41 16.04 -35.00 -11.77
C LYS A 41 16.64 -35.28 -13.15
N ASN A 42 16.42 -34.39 -14.12
CA ASN A 42 16.86 -34.55 -15.50
C ASN A 42 18.03 -33.63 -15.89
N GLY A 43 18.72 -33.01 -14.93
CA GLY A 43 19.83 -32.07 -15.19
C GLY A 43 19.38 -30.64 -15.55
N GLN A 44 18.09 -30.34 -15.44
CA GLN A 44 17.55 -28.98 -15.59
C GLN A 44 17.81 -28.21 -14.30
N MET A 45 18.26 -26.97 -14.37
CA MET A 45 18.30 -26.10 -13.21
C MET A 45 16.89 -25.63 -12.89
N VAL A 46 16.48 -25.80 -11.64
CA VAL A 46 15.23 -25.27 -11.09
C VAL A 46 15.60 -24.21 -10.07
N SER A 47 15.01 -23.02 -10.20
CA SER A 47 15.09 -21.94 -9.22
C SER A 47 13.71 -21.63 -8.70
N LEU A 48 13.61 -21.42 -7.39
CA LEU A 48 12.43 -20.93 -6.71
C LEU A 48 12.86 -19.72 -5.88
N SER A 49 12.10 -18.64 -5.91
CA SER A 49 12.19 -17.54 -4.95
C SER A 49 10.82 -17.31 -4.38
N THR A 50 10.69 -17.12 -3.09
CA THR A 50 9.40 -16.79 -2.49
C THR A 50 9.61 -15.88 -1.28
N THR A 51 8.65 -15.00 -1.07
CA THR A 51 8.62 -14.10 0.08
C THR A 51 7.73 -14.71 1.14
N GLN A 52 8.33 -15.09 2.26
CA GLN A 52 7.62 -15.61 3.41
C GLN A 52 7.25 -14.46 4.34
N VAL A 53 5.96 -14.27 4.57
CA VAL A 53 5.44 -13.30 5.54
C VAL A 53 5.31 -13.99 6.91
N GLY A 54 5.81 -13.31 7.94
CA GLY A 54 5.70 -13.77 9.33
C GLY A 54 4.32 -13.51 9.94
N ASP A 55 4.22 -13.68 11.24
CA ASP A 55 3.00 -13.36 11.98
C ASP A 55 2.64 -11.88 11.83
N THR A 56 1.35 -11.59 11.67
CA THR A 56 0.89 -10.21 11.47
C THR A 56 1.02 -9.39 12.75
N ALA A 57 1.72 -8.26 12.67
CA ALA A 57 1.79 -7.31 13.77
C ALA A 57 0.45 -6.56 13.93
N SER A 58 -0.03 -6.47 15.17
CA SER A 58 -1.34 -5.89 15.48
C SER A 58 -1.30 -5.05 16.76
N ILE A 59 -1.93 -3.88 16.74
CA ILE A 59 -2.18 -3.08 17.94
C ILE A 59 -3.67 -2.77 18.01
N THR A 60 -4.33 -3.24 19.06
CA THR A 60 -5.78 -3.19 19.17
C THR A 60 -6.27 -2.63 20.49
N SER A 61 -7.35 -1.84 20.46
CA SER A 61 -8.07 -1.37 21.64
C SER A 61 -9.58 -1.60 21.52
N LEU A 62 -10.24 -1.87 22.63
CA LEU A 62 -11.72 -1.93 22.67
C LEU A 62 -12.37 -0.54 22.62
N ASP A 63 -11.74 0.44 23.26
CA ASP A 63 -12.18 1.83 23.32
C ASP A 63 -11.25 2.66 22.41
N SER A 64 -10.32 3.43 22.97
CA SER A 64 -9.43 4.31 22.20
C SER A 64 -8.01 3.77 22.02
N LEU A 65 -7.43 4.11 20.87
CA LEU A 65 -6.03 3.84 20.51
C LEU A 65 -5.32 5.17 20.25
N SER A 66 -4.20 5.42 20.92
CA SER A 66 -3.35 6.60 20.70
C SER A 66 -1.90 6.19 20.51
N LEU A 67 -1.29 6.66 19.41
CA LEU A 67 0.12 6.49 19.10
C LEU A 67 0.76 7.88 18.98
N LEU A 68 1.67 8.21 19.89
CA LEU A 68 2.40 9.48 19.92
C LEU A 68 3.90 9.22 19.77
N ALA A 69 4.50 9.63 18.66
CA ALA A 69 5.93 9.44 18.38
C ALA A 69 6.68 10.77 18.26
N GLY A 70 7.83 10.84 18.93
CA GLY A 70 8.80 11.92 18.85
C GLY A 70 9.59 11.93 17.55
N SER A 71 9.61 10.79 16.83
CA SER A 71 10.10 10.68 15.47
C SER A 71 8.96 10.22 14.54
N ASN A 72 8.90 8.94 14.18
CA ASN A 72 8.01 8.46 13.13
C ASN A 72 7.02 7.41 13.67
N ILE A 73 5.91 7.20 12.95
CA ILE A 73 5.05 6.03 13.14
C ILE A 73 5.09 5.19 11.85
N ASN A 74 5.53 3.93 11.96
CA ASN A 74 5.66 3.03 10.82
C ASN A 74 4.75 1.81 11.02
N ILE A 75 3.80 1.62 10.10
CA ILE A 75 2.89 0.48 10.05
C ILE A 75 3.14 -0.25 8.73
N THR A 76 3.63 -1.49 8.78
CA THR A 76 4.04 -2.22 7.56
C THR A 76 3.46 -3.63 7.56
N GLY A 77 2.60 -3.91 6.58
CA GLY A 77 1.82 -5.17 6.48
C GLY A 77 1.06 -5.51 7.76
N ALA A 78 0.62 -4.50 8.52
CA ALA A 78 0.21 -4.64 9.91
C ALA A 78 -1.14 -3.97 10.18
N ASN A 79 -1.74 -4.33 11.33
CA ASN A 79 -3.08 -3.90 11.70
C ASN A 79 -3.07 -2.94 12.89
N LEU A 80 -3.84 -1.85 12.80
CA LEU A 80 -4.26 -1.04 13.95
C LEU A 80 -5.78 -1.02 14.03
N ALA A 81 -6.35 -1.27 15.21
CA ALA A 81 -7.79 -1.24 15.39
C ALA A 81 -8.20 -0.61 16.73
N ALA A 82 -9.16 0.31 16.69
CA ALA A 82 -9.82 0.87 17.87
C ALA A 82 -11.33 0.68 17.75
N GLY A 83 -12.00 0.23 18.81
CA GLY A 83 -13.47 0.19 18.83
C GLY A 83 -14.14 1.57 18.91
N GLY A 84 -13.41 2.58 19.40
CA GLY A 84 -13.76 4.00 19.38
C GLY A 84 -12.77 4.80 18.53
N ASP A 85 -12.27 5.91 19.08
CA ASP A 85 -11.39 6.82 18.36
C ASP A 85 -9.94 6.28 18.24
N LEU A 86 -9.30 6.58 17.10
CA LEU A 86 -7.90 6.27 16.83
C LEU A 86 -7.13 7.56 16.51
N LEU A 87 -6.07 7.83 17.27
CA LEU A 87 -5.16 8.94 17.04
C LEU A 87 -3.74 8.44 16.76
N MET A 88 -3.16 8.90 15.66
CA MET A 88 -1.73 8.74 15.34
C MET A 88 -1.11 10.13 15.18
N LYS A 89 -0.07 10.43 15.95
CA LYS A 89 0.66 11.69 15.84
C LYS A 89 2.16 11.44 15.88
N ALA A 90 2.84 11.87 14.82
CA ALA A 90 4.29 11.82 14.72
C ALA A 90 4.85 13.24 14.53
N TRP A 91 5.98 13.54 15.17
CA TRP A 91 6.71 14.78 14.91
C TRP A 91 7.44 14.76 13.56
N GLY A 92 7.83 13.59 13.09
CA GLY A 92 8.31 13.34 11.74
C GLY A 92 7.20 12.78 10.86
N ASP A 93 7.42 11.59 10.33
CA ASP A 93 6.57 10.98 9.30
C ASP A 93 5.59 9.94 9.87
N ILE A 94 4.48 9.74 9.17
CA ILE A 94 3.61 8.57 9.34
C ILE A 94 3.64 7.78 8.03
N ALA A 95 4.06 6.52 8.10
CA ALA A 95 4.08 5.59 6.96
C ALA A 95 3.18 4.38 7.25
N VAL A 96 2.21 4.13 6.38
CA VAL A 96 1.30 2.98 6.40
C VAL A 96 1.42 2.25 5.07
N THR A 97 2.22 1.17 5.05
CA THR A 97 2.69 0.52 3.82
C THR A 97 2.36 -0.97 3.78
N ALA A 98 2.33 -1.51 2.57
CA ALA A 98 2.23 -2.94 2.33
C ALA A 98 3.61 -3.63 2.34
N ASN A 99 3.61 -4.93 2.64
CA ASN A 99 4.71 -5.82 2.27
C ASN A 99 4.50 -6.32 0.84
N GLN A 100 5.51 -6.14 -0.02
CA GLN A 100 5.52 -6.77 -1.34
C GLN A 100 5.85 -8.25 -1.20
N ILE A 101 5.02 -9.11 -1.77
CA ILE A 101 5.21 -10.56 -1.78
C ILE A 101 5.53 -10.97 -3.21
N THR A 102 6.76 -11.43 -3.42
CA THR A 102 7.20 -11.98 -4.71
C THR A 102 7.35 -13.48 -4.62
N GLU A 103 6.73 -14.19 -5.55
CA GLU A 103 6.93 -15.62 -5.80
C GLU A 103 7.43 -15.81 -7.23
N SER A 104 8.56 -16.47 -7.41
CA SER A 104 9.10 -16.76 -8.73
C SER A 104 9.59 -18.19 -8.85
N TYR A 105 9.36 -18.77 -10.02
CA TYR A 105 9.80 -20.10 -10.39
C TYR A 105 10.48 -20.01 -11.74
N SER A 106 11.63 -20.66 -11.89
CA SER A 106 12.22 -20.88 -13.22
C SER A 106 12.81 -22.27 -13.35
N GLN A 107 12.74 -22.79 -14.56
CA GLN A 107 13.28 -24.09 -14.93
C GLN A 107 13.94 -23.96 -16.29
N SER A 108 15.24 -24.24 -16.35
CA SER A 108 16.01 -24.21 -17.59
C SER A 108 15.53 -25.30 -18.55
N GLY A 109 15.49 -25.02 -19.85
CA GLY A 109 15.24 -26.03 -20.86
C GLY A 109 16.39 -27.04 -20.97
N PHE A 110 16.07 -28.32 -21.17
CA PHE A 110 17.06 -29.38 -21.38
C PHE A 110 16.49 -30.51 -22.24
N ARG A 111 17.32 -31.06 -23.14
CA ARG A 111 16.96 -32.20 -24.03
C ARG A 111 15.57 -32.07 -24.68
N GLY A 112 15.33 -30.95 -25.36
CA GLY A 112 14.09 -30.71 -26.10
C GLY A 112 12.88 -30.31 -25.23
N LYS A 113 13.07 -30.10 -23.93
CA LYS A 113 12.09 -29.42 -23.07
C LYS A 113 12.33 -27.92 -23.08
N ASP A 114 11.25 -27.17 -23.22
CA ASP A 114 11.27 -25.71 -23.15
C ASP A 114 11.62 -25.22 -21.75
N ALA A 115 12.38 -24.13 -21.68
CA ALA A 115 12.53 -23.38 -20.43
C ALA A 115 11.18 -22.81 -20.02
N THR A 116 10.90 -22.76 -18.71
CA THR A 116 9.67 -22.20 -18.16
C THR A 116 10.02 -21.24 -17.05
N SER A 117 9.34 -20.10 -16.98
CA SER A 117 9.39 -19.21 -15.82
C SER A 117 7.99 -18.75 -15.44
N LYS A 118 7.82 -18.40 -14.17
CA LYS A 118 6.66 -17.73 -13.62
C LYS A 118 7.10 -16.76 -12.54
N GLU A 119 6.43 -15.63 -12.43
CA GLU A 119 6.62 -14.67 -11.37
C GLU A 119 5.29 -14.02 -11.02
N SER A 120 5.02 -13.90 -9.72
CA SER A 120 3.87 -13.23 -9.14
C SER A 120 4.37 -12.17 -8.17
N VAL A 121 3.79 -10.98 -8.25
CA VAL A 121 4.00 -9.88 -7.30
C VAL A 121 2.65 -9.46 -6.76
N THR A 122 2.47 -9.60 -5.45
CA THR A 122 1.29 -9.16 -4.72
C THR A 122 1.68 -8.24 -3.57
N GLN A 123 0.68 -7.63 -2.91
CA GLN A 123 0.89 -6.68 -1.82
C GLN A 123 0.06 -7.12 -0.62
N SER A 124 0.69 -7.23 0.54
CA SER A 124 0.05 -7.45 1.84
C SER A 124 -0.03 -6.13 2.58
N GLY A 125 -1.16 -5.44 2.39
CA GLY A 125 -1.39 -4.09 2.90
C GLY A 125 -1.53 -4.00 4.41
N SER A 126 -1.31 -2.80 4.94
CA SER A 126 -1.68 -2.47 6.31
C SER A 126 -3.16 -2.08 6.39
N THR A 127 -3.81 -2.36 7.52
CA THR A 127 -5.20 -1.95 7.79
C THR A 127 -5.29 -1.13 9.06
N ILE A 128 -5.88 0.06 8.96
CA ILE A 128 -6.14 0.96 10.09
C ILE A 128 -7.65 1.14 10.23
N THR A 129 -8.21 0.81 11.39
CA THR A 129 -9.65 0.89 11.62
C THR A 129 -9.95 1.62 12.93
N ALA A 130 -10.82 2.62 12.88
CA ALA A 130 -11.42 3.26 14.04
C ALA A 130 -12.94 3.06 14.00
N GLY A 131 -13.55 2.59 15.09
CA GLY A 131 -15.01 2.54 15.20
C GLY A 131 -15.65 3.93 15.35
N GLY A 132 -14.88 4.90 15.85
CA GLY A 132 -15.23 6.32 15.91
C GLY A 132 -14.42 7.15 14.92
N ASN A 133 -13.91 8.28 15.37
CA ASN A 133 -13.10 9.18 14.56
C ASN A 133 -11.66 8.67 14.42
N LEU A 134 -11.06 8.94 13.27
CA LEU A 134 -9.66 8.65 12.99
C LEU A 134 -8.91 9.95 12.71
N GLY A 135 -7.83 10.18 13.45
CA GLY A 135 -6.90 11.28 13.22
C GLY A 135 -5.49 10.76 12.97
N MET A 136 -4.88 11.14 11.84
CA MET A 136 -3.46 10.96 11.60
C MET A 136 -2.79 12.31 11.33
N GLN A 137 -1.76 12.63 12.10
CA GLN A 137 -1.02 13.89 11.97
C GLN A 137 0.48 13.62 11.92
N ALA A 138 1.08 13.83 10.75
CA ALA A 138 2.53 13.85 10.56
C ALA A 138 3.05 15.29 10.59
N GLY A 139 4.20 15.52 11.25
CA GLY A 139 4.88 16.81 11.22
C GLY A 139 5.55 17.10 9.88
N ASN A 140 5.94 16.04 9.15
CA ASN A 140 6.52 16.11 7.81
C ASN A 140 5.56 15.47 6.81
N ASP A 141 5.78 14.21 6.42
CA ASP A 141 5.02 13.53 5.38
C ASP A 141 4.10 12.44 5.94
N LEU A 142 2.94 12.27 5.31
CA LEU A 142 2.03 11.17 5.61
C LEU A 142 1.86 10.31 4.36
N THR A 143 2.28 9.05 4.42
CA THR A 143 2.29 8.14 3.27
C THR A 143 1.44 6.90 3.55
N LEU A 144 0.45 6.65 2.69
CA LEU A 144 -0.29 5.41 2.60
C LEU A 144 0.07 4.74 1.27
N ALA A 145 0.51 3.48 1.32
CA ALA A 145 0.85 2.72 0.13
C ALA A 145 0.22 1.32 0.17
N ALA A 146 -0.62 1.01 -0.83
CA ALA A 146 -1.37 -0.24 -0.95
C ALA A 146 -2.01 -0.70 0.38
N SER A 147 -2.61 0.25 1.10
CA SER A 147 -3.13 0.05 2.45
C SER A 147 -4.54 0.62 2.61
N ALA A 148 -5.27 0.16 3.62
CA ALA A 148 -6.65 0.55 3.87
C ALA A 148 -6.79 1.31 5.20
N VAL A 149 -7.49 2.43 5.17
CA VAL A 149 -7.83 3.24 6.34
C VAL A 149 -9.34 3.44 6.40
N ASN A 150 -9.95 3.09 7.53
CA ASN A 150 -11.40 3.14 7.71
C ASN A 150 -11.75 3.80 9.04
N ALA A 151 -12.59 4.83 9.01
CA ALA A 151 -13.18 5.45 10.19
C ALA A 151 -14.70 5.25 10.18
N GLY A 152 -15.27 4.83 11.32
CA GLY A 152 -16.72 4.76 11.50
C GLY A 152 -17.36 6.14 11.68
N GLY A 153 -16.61 7.11 12.19
CA GLY A 153 -16.94 8.53 12.22
C GLY A 153 -16.16 9.30 11.16
N ASN A 154 -15.62 10.47 11.52
CA ASN A 154 -14.81 11.28 10.63
C ASN A 154 -13.37 10.75 10.49
N ALA A 155 -12.76 10.92 9.32
CA ALA A 155 -11.35 10.66 9.10
C ALA A 155 -10.62 11.96 8.76
N THR A 156 -9.55 12.27 9.50
CA THR A 156 -8.71 13.45 9.27
C THR A 156 -7.25 13.03 9.13
N LEU A 157 -6.68 13.22 7.93
CA LEU A 157 -5.28 12.94 7.62
C LEU A 157 -4.57 14.26 7.31
N MET A 158 -3.55 14.59 8.10
CA MET A 158 -2.80 15.84 8.02
C MET A 158 -1.31 15.59 7.92
N ALA A 159 -0.66 16.25 6.96
CA ALA A 159 0.79 16.29 6.81
C ALA A 159 1.30 17.73 6.85
N GLY A 160 2.44 17.96 7.50
CA GLY A 160 3.10 19.27 7.49
C GLY A 160 3.67 19.64 6.11
N ASN A 161 4.10 18.64 5.33
CA ASN A 161 4.64 18.77 3.98
C ASN A 161 3.68 18.08 2.99
N ASP A 162 3.88 16.80 2.69
CA ASP A 162 3.10 16.10 1.67
C ASP A 162 2.24 14.97 2.24
N LEU A 163 1.05 14.82 1.66
CA LEU A 163 0.18 13.67 1.86
C LEU A 163 0.21 12.79 0.61
N ASN A 164 0.72 11.57 0.73
CA ASN A 164 0.88 10.64 -0.38
C ASN A 164 -0.02 9.41 -0.22
N LEU A 165 -0.87 9.16 -1.21
CA LEU A 165 -1.82 8.05 -1.26
C LEU A 165 -1.56 7.23 -2.52
N ASN A 166 -0.67 6.26 -2.39
CA ASN A 166 -0.12 5.55 -3.55
C ASN A 166 -0.71 4.15 -3.65
N ALA A 167 -1.22 3.78 -4.81
CA ALA A 167 -1.35 2.38 -5.13
C ALA A 167 0.04 1.75 -5.31
N ALA A 168 0.12 0.42 -5.18
CA ALA A 168 1.33 -0.32 -5.52
C ALA A 168 1.02 -1.32 -6.62
N GLN A 169 1.95 -1.46 -7.57
CA GLN A 169 1.77 -2.39 -8.68
C GLN A 169 1.79 -3.85 -8.19
N THR A 170 0.92 -4.65 -8.77
CA THR A 170 0.91 -6.12 -8.70
C THR A 170 1.09 -6.67 -10.11
N GLY A 171 1.39 -7.95 -10.24
CA GLY A 171 1.46 -8.54 -11.55
C GLY A 171 1.82 -10.01 -11.57
N GLU A 172 1.59 -10.60 -12.73
CA GLU A 172 1.95 -11.97 -13.04
C GLU A 172 2.72 -11.97 -14.35
N SER A 173 3.74 -12.81 -14.44
CA SER A 173 4.38 -13.12 -15.71
C SER A 173 4.66 -14.61 -15.80
N ALA A 174 4.58 -15.13 -17.01
CA ALA A 174 4.92 -16.51 -17.28
C ALA A 174 5.56 -16.62 -18.66
N SER A 175 6.56 -17.48 -18.78
CA SER A 175 7.14 -17.84 -20.07
C SER A 175 7.25 -19.35 -20.20
N LYS A 176 7.11 -19.83 -21.44
CA LYS A 176 7.39 -21.22 -21.79
C LYS A 176 7.91 -21.28 -23.22
N GLY A 177 9.21 -21.55 -23.34
CA GLY A 177 9.89 -21.65 -24.63
C GLY A 177 9.80 -20.35 -25.42
N LYS A 178 8.88 -20.31 -26.38
CA LYS A 178 8.69 -19.18 -27.31
C LYS A 178 7.49 -18.29 -26.98
N SER A 179 6.72 -18.67 -25.98
CA SER A 179 5.53 -17.95 -25.55
C SER A 179 5.80 -17.25 -24.22
N GLU A 180 5.30 -16.03 -24.09
CA GLU A 180 5.29 -15.26 -22.85
C GLU A 180 3.91 -14.63 -22.64
N SER A 181 3.53 -14.44 -21.38
CA SER A 181 2.35 -13.70 -20.97
C SER A 181 2.67 -12.88 -19.74
N HIS A 182 2.09 -11.70 -19.64
CA HIS A 182 2.20 -10.84 -18.47
C HIS A 182 0.90 -10.11 -18.21
N SER A 183 0.69 -9.76 -16.96
CA SER A 183 -0.34 -8.82 -16.55
C SER A 183 0.18 -7.97 -15.40
N THR A 184 -0.13 -6.68 -15.42
CA THR A 184 0.08 -5.78 -14.28
C THR A 184 -1.26 -5.27 -13.81
N ASP A 185 -1.41 -5.15 -12.49
CA ASP A 185 -2.57 -4.59 -11.83
C ASP A 185 -2.12 -3.66 -10.70
N VAL A 186 -3.07 -3.12 -9.93
CA VAL A 186 -2.77 -2.23 -8.80
C VAL A 186 -3.46 -2.67 -7.51
N ALA A 187 -2.69 -2.73 -6.43
CA ALA A 187 -3.20 -2.74 -5.07
C ALA A 187 -3.44 -1.30 -4.62
N ARG A 188 -4.69 -0.87 -4.61
CA ARG A 188 -5.07 0.52 -4.29
C ARG A 188 -4.88 0.83 -2.81
N THR A 189 -4.49 2.07 -2.55
CA THR A 189 -4.71 2.67 -1.23
C THR A 189 -6.18 3.07 -1.12
N THR A 190 -6.83 2.75 -0.01
CA THR A 190 -8.21 3.16 0.26
C THR A 190 -8.33 3.93 1.56
N VAL A 191 -9.09 5.02 1.54
CA VAL A 191 -9.43 5.79 2.74
C VAL A 191 -10.93 6.01 2.76
N SER A 192 -11.60 5.51 3.80
CA SER A 192 -13.05 5.62 3.97
C SER A 192 -13.43 6.23 5.32
N SER A 193 -14.54 6.97 5.32
CA SER A 193 -15.11 7.64 6.48
C SER A 193 -16.63 7.47 6.50
N GLY A 194 -17.17 7.08 7.66
CA GLY A 194 -18.62 7.09 7.92
C GLY A 194 -19.19 8.50 8.15
N GLY A 195 -18.33 9.52 8.25
CA GLY A 195 -18.71 10.93 8.27
C GLY A 195 -18.01 11.69 7.16
N ASP A 196 -17.27 12.73 7.54
CA ASP A 196 -16.46 13.53 6.62
C ASP A 196 -15.06 12.92 6.44
N LEU A 197 -14.49 13.03 5.25
CA LEU A 197 -13.08 12.74 4.97
C LEU A 197 -12.34 14.04 4.72
N GLN A 198 -11.37 14.37 5.58
CA GLN A 198 -10.53 15.55 5.46
C GLN A 198 -9.08 15.16 5.22
N LEU A 199 -8.53 15.63 4.11
CA LEU A 199 -7.14 15.44 3.70
C LEU A 199 -6.48 16.81 3.62
N ALA A 200 -5.40 17.02 4.38
CA ALA A 200 -4.69 18.30 4.38
C ALA A 200 -3.17 18.12 4.31
N ALA A 201 -2.51 18.93 3.49
CA ALA A 201 -1.07 18.96 3.37
C ALA A 201 -0.57 20.41 3.34
N GLY A 202 0.52 20.70 4.04
CA GLY A 202 1.14 22.03 4.00
C GLY A 202 1.75 22.37 2.63
N ARG A 203 2.11 21.36 1.84
CA ARG A 203 2.63 21.48 0.48
C ARG A 203 1.71 20.77 -0.52
N ASP A 204 1.84 19.47 -0.77
CA ASP A 204 1.07 18.80 -1.81
C ASP A 204 0.24 17.61 -1.29
N ILE A 205 -0.91 17.36 -1.92
CA ILE A 205 -1.61 16.09 -1.82
C ILE A 205 -1.36 15.32 -3.13
N ASN A 206 -0.74 14.16 -3.04
CA ASN A 206 -0.48 13.26 -4.16
C ASN A 206 -1.30 11.98 -3.98
N SER A 207 -2.18 11.71 -4.92
CA SER A 207 -2.98 10.48 -4.96
C SER A 207 -2.73 9.77 -6.28
N GLN A 208 -2.29 8.52 -6.23
CA GLN A 208 -2.05 7.69 -7.40
C GLN A 208 -2.94 6.44 -7.32
N ALA A 209 -3.95 6.37 -8.19
CA ALA A 209 -4.92 5.28 -8.26
C ALA A 209 -5.59 4.92 -6.91
N ALA A 210 -5.72 5.89 -5.99
CA ALA A 210 -6.33 5.65 -4.67
C ALA A 210 -7.88 5.70 -4.74
N GLY A 211 -8.54 5.05 -3.80
CA GLY A 211 -9.99 5.14 -3.59
C GLY A 211 -10.31 5.94 -2.32
N LEU A 212 -10.99 7.07 -2.47
CA LEU A 212 -11.39 7.96 -1.37
C LEU A 212 -12.90 7.97 -1.24
N ALA A 213 -13.42 7.72 -0.03
CA ALA A 213 -14.85 7.67 0.21
C ALA A 213 -15.26 8.34 1.53
N ALA A 214 -16.36 9.08 1.51
CA ALA A 214 -17.03 9.61 2.69
C ALA A 214 -18.55 9.49 2.54
N GLU A 215 -19.25 9.12 3.62
CA GLU A 215 -20.71 9.15 3.62
C GLU A 215 -21.25 10.58 3.55
N ASN A 216 -20.50 11.56 4.08
CA ASN A 216 -20.81 12.98 3.99
C ASN A 216 -19.85 13.66 2.99
N ASP A 217 -19.06 14.64 3.44
CA ASP A 217 -18.23 15.45 2.57
C ASP A 217 -16.80 14.88 2.44
N VAL A 218 -16.20 15.04 1.26
CA VAL A 218 -14.75 14.90 1.06
C VAL A 218 -14.15 16.29 0.90
N ALA A 219 -13.15 16.62 1.71
CA ALA A 219 -12.40 17.86 1.62
C ALA A 219 -10.89 17.57 1.47
N MET A 220 -10.29 18.09 0.41
CA MET A 220 -8.84 18.05 0.16
C MET A 220 -8.28 19.47 0.13
N GLN A 221 -7.25 19.72 0.91
CA GLN A 221 -6.59 21.03 0.96
C GLN A 221 -5.07 20.90 0.94
N ALA A 222 -4.45 21.43 -0.11
CA ALA A 222 -3.00 21.52 -0.24
C ALA A 222 -2.56 22.99 -0.22
N GLY A 223 -1.45 23.28 0.45
CA GLY A 223 -0.83 24.62 0.41
C GLY A 223 -0.29 24.98 -0.97
N ARG A 224 0.01 23.98 -1.81
CA ARG A 224 0.50 24.14 -3.17
C ARG A 224 -0.36 23.35 -4.16
N ASP A 225 -0.11 22.05 -4.39
CA ASP A 225 -0.83 21.31 -5.44
C ASP A 225 -1.65 20.13 -4.91
N VAL A 226 -2.72 19.80 -5.63
CA VAL A 226 -3.42 18.52 -5.50
C VAL A 226 -3.26 17.74 -6.79
N ASN A 227 -2.58 16.59 -6.73
CA ASN A 227 -2.29 15.73 -7.87
C ASN A 227 -3.08 14.42 -7.76
N LEU A 228 -3.99 14.18 -8.72
CA LEU A 228 -4.83 12.99 -8.83
C LEU A 228 -4.42 12.20 -10.05
N LEU A 229 -3.48 11.28 -9.86
CA LEU A 229 -2.79 10.56 -10.91
C LEU A 229 -3.42 9.18 -11.10
N ALA A 230 -3.40 8.72 -12.35
CA ALA A 230 -3.70 7.34 -12.69
C ALA A 230 -2.44 6.44 -12.60
N GLN A 231 -2.68 5.14 -12.59
CA GLN A 231 -1.65 4.12 -12.75
C GLN A 231 -2.06 3.14 -13.85
N GLU A 232 -1.12 2.81 -14.72
CA GLU A 232 -1.35 1.88 -15.82
C GLU A 232 -1.46 0.43 -15.34
N THR A 233 -2.36 -0.31 -15.95
CA THR A 233 -2.47 -1.77 -15.83
C THR A 233 -2.41 -2.38 -17.22
N THR A 234 -1.71 -3.49 -17.37
CA THR A 234 -1.47 -4.12 -18.66
C THR A 234 -1.85 -5.58 -18.64
N GLU A 235 -2.25 -6.10 -19.80
CA GLU A 235 -2.42 -7.53 -20.02
C GLU A 235 -1.91 -7.86 -21.42
N GLY A 236 -1.00 -8.82 -21.51
CA GLY A 236 -0.34 -9.11 -22.76
C GLY A 236 0.14 -10.55 -22.90
N ASN A 237 0.32 -10.95 -24.15
CA ASN A 237 1.03 -12.17 -24.50
C ASN A 237 1.81 -12.00 -25.80
N SER A 238 2.87 -12.80 -25.94
CA SER A 238 3.65 -12.84 -27.15
C SER A 238 4.08 -14.25 -27.54
N TYR A 239 4.34 -14.43 -28.83
CA TYR A 239 4.87 -15.67 -29.39
C TYR A 239 5.95 -15.37 -30.44
N LYS A 240 7.10 -16.04 -30.30
CA LYS A 240 8.27 -15.83 -31.17
C LYS A 240 8.59 -17.09 -31.99
N ALA A 241 8.29 -17.07 -33.28
CA ALA A 241 8.72 -18.06 -34.27
C ALA A 241 9.92 -17.56 -35.08
N LYS A 242 10.55 -18.45 -35.89
CA LYS A 242 11.80 -18.14 -36.64
C LYS A 242 11.74 -16.89 -37.52
N LYS A 243 10.56 -16.54 -38.04
CA LYS A 243 10.33 -15.40 -38.94
C LYS A 243 9.09 -14.56 -38.57
N LYS A 244 8.48 -14.83 -37.41
CA LYS A 244 7.23 -14.18 -36.99
C LYS A 244 7.28 -13.92 -35.50
N VAL A 245 6.92 -12.71 -35.10
CA VAL A 245 6.63 -12.36 -33.72
C VAL A 245 5.18 -11.88 -33.69
N GLU A 246 4.40 -12.45 -32.78
CA GLU A 246 3.03 -12.02 -32.48
C GLU A 246 3.03 -11.41 -31.08
N ILE A 247 2.46 -10.23 -30.93
CA ILE A 247 2.30 -9.53 -29.66
C ILE A 247 0.86 -9.07 -29.60
N ASN A 248 0.17 -9.41 -28.51
CA ASN A 248 -1.14 -8.89 -28.17
C ASN A 248 -1.00 -8.18 -26.83
N GLU A 249 -1.33 -6.88 -26.80
CA GLU A 249 -1.17 -6.04 -25.62
C GLU A 249 -2.45 -5.22 -25.40
N SER A 250 -2.90 -5.13 -24.16
CA SER A 250 -3.97 -4.24 -23.71
C SER A 250 -3.45 -3.40 -22.55
N VAL A 251 -3.70 -2.09 -22.61
CA VAL A 251 -3.36 -1.15 -21.53
C VAL A 251 -4.65 -0.48 -21.05
N ARG A 252 -4.80 -0.39 -19.74
CA ARG A 252 -5.85 0.33 -19.03
C ARG A 252 -5.21 1.25 -18.01
N GLN A 253 -6.01 2.16 -17.47
CA GLN A 253 -5.57 3.09 -16.43
C GLN A 253 -6.57 3.11 -15.29
N GLN A 254 -6.05 3.11 -14.08
CA GLN A 254 -6.83 3.24 -12.85
C GLN A 254 -6.53 4.61 -12.24
N GLY A 255 -7.51 5.51 -12.29
CA GLY A 255 -7.41 6.86 -11.74
C GLY A 255 -7.64 6.89 -10.22
N THR A 256 -7.34 8.04 -9.61
CA THR A 256 -7.87 8.30 -8.26
C THR A 256 -9.39 8.46 -8.33
N GLU A 257 -10.11 7.74 -7.48
CA GLU A 257 -11.57 7.78 -7.36
C GLU A 257 -11.94 8.51 -6.06
N ILE A 258 -12.92 9.42 -6.14
CA ILE A 258 -13.44 10.16 -4.98
C ILE A 258 -14.96 10.03 -4.97
N ALA A 259 -15.51 9.51 -3.87
CA ALA A 259 -16.93 9.37 -3.63
C ALA A 259 -17.34 10.12 -2.36
N SER A 260 -18.28 11.05 -2.48
CA SER A 260 -18.89 11.75 -1.35
C SER A 260 -20.41 11.58 -1.42
N GLY A 261 -21.06 11.30 -0.29
CA GLY A 261 -22.53 11.37 -0.23
C GLY A 261 -23.03 12.82 -0.20
N GLY A 262 -22.20 13.75 0.28
CA GLY A 262 -22.37 15.19 0.20
C GLY A 262 -21.48 15.82 -0.88
N ASN A 263 -20.75 16.87 -0.51
CA ASN A 263 -19.89 17.64 -1.39
C ASN A 263 -18.47 17.06 -1.46
N THR A 264 -17.85 17.17 -2.63
CA THR A 264 -16.40 17.03 -2.79
C THR A 264 -15.79 18.41 -3.00
N LYS A 265 -14.90 18.84 -2.10
CA LYS A 265 -14.19 20.12 -2.15
C LYS A 265 -12.69 19.88 -2.29
N ILE A 266 -12.08 20.46 -3.31
CA ILE A 266 -10.64 20.40 -3.55
C ILE A 266 -10.09 21.81 -3.62
N ILE A 267 -9.12 22.13 -2.76
CA ILE A 267 -8.46 23.41 -2.70
C ILE A 267 -6.95 23.17 -2.83
N ALA A 268 -6.36 23.80 -3.85
CA ALA A 268 -4.93 23.90 -4.02
C ALA A 268 -4.54 25.37 -3.96
N GLY A 269 -3.42 25.68 -3.30
CA GLY A 269 -2.85 27.04 -3.32
C GLY A 269 -2.30 27.45 -4.69
N ARG A 270 -1.99 26.46 -5.54
CA ARG A 270 -1.48 26.63 -6.89
C ARG A 270 -2.33 25.85 -7.90
N ASP A 271 -2.12 24.55 -8.08
CA ASP A 271 -2.79 23.79 -9.15
C ASP A 271 -3.52 22.53 -8.64
N VAL A 272 -4.62 22.19 -9.31
CA VAL A 272 -5.25 20.87 -9.20
C VAL A 272 -4.99 20.12 -10.50
N ASN A 273 -4.13 19.11 -10.45
CA ASN A 273 -3.77 18.27 -11.59
C ASN A 273 -4.51 16.94 -11.51
N SER A 274 -5.14 16.55 -12.62
CA SER A 274 -5.74 15.23 -12.78
C SER A 274 -5.25 14.66 -14.10
N GLU A 275 -4.46 13.60 -14.03
CA GLU A 275 -3.73 13.07 -15.19
C GLU A 275 -3.98 11.57 -15.37
N ALA A 276 -4.36 11.24 -16.60
CA ALA A 276 -4.36 9.90 -17.15
C ALA A 276 -2.92 9.54 -17.53
N ALA A 277 -2.47 8.33 -17.22
CA ALA A 277 -1.07 7.90 -17.38
C ALA A 277 -0.62 7.77 -18.84
#